data_AF-A0ABD0UV08-F1
#
_entry.id   AF-A0ABD0UV08-F1
#
_cell.length_a   1.000
_cell.length_b   1.000
_cell.length_c   1.000
_cell.angle_alpha   90.00
_cell.angle_beta   90.00
_cell.angle_gamma   90.00
#
_symmetry.space_group_name_H-M   'P 1'
#
loop_
_entity.id
_entity.type
_entity.pdbx_description
1 polymer ?
#
loop_
_entity_poly.entity_id
_entity_poly.type
_entity_poly.pdbx_seq_one_letter_code
_entity_poly.pdbx_strand_id
1 'polypeptide(L)'
;MSCRTNSYNLPISHKLSTKSPIFYYSSNSTLNCRAHSISSHEATQTSSHPTNLFNIKFQTLEDCKLGIGSYPDFEYDANGGIGSATGKFHGFNPTEEIFALFDLEKLYIPPLTGATTRFLGLPLPPFLKIDIAPEIFQGSINRASGKVELQFRAKFWFSTGMIYRAPPLMVETILTSEESKGSLRSGKGERLDKEGKCRLVGVATVDPIDDVIMNSFLSLPTECIAELSAQIFITTAG
;
A
#
# COMPACT_ATOMS: atom_id res chain seq x y z
N MET A 1 19.88 -64.38 -17.69
CA MET A 1 20.71 -64.64 -16.49
C MET A 1 20.91 -63.30 -15.79
N SER A 2 19.97 -62.87 -14.96
CA SER A 2 19.83 -63.12 -13.51
C SER A 2 20.74 -62.24 -12.63
N CYS A 3 20.12 -61.17 -12.11
CA CYS A 3 20.17 -60.62 -10.74
C CYS A 3 21.50 -60.22 -10.07
N ARG A 4 21.56 -58.98 -9.56
CA ARG A 4 21.40 -58.69 -8.11
C ARG A 4 21.34 -57.18 -7.78
N THR A 5 20.26 -56.82 -7.10
CA THR A 5 20.04 -55.63 -6.26
C THR A 5 20.93 -55.63 -5.02
N ASN A 6 21.30 -54.45 -4.52
CA ASN A 6 21.60 -54.26 -3.10
C ASN A 6 21.06 -52.90 -2.61
N SER A 7 20.03 -53.01 -1.79
CA SER A 7 19.46 -52.01 -0.89
C SER A 7 20.09 -52.17 0.50
N TYR A 8 20.44 -51.08 1.20
CA TYR A 8 20.47 -51.07 2.67
C TYR A 8 20.13 -49.68 3.24
N ASN A 9 19.48 -49.74 4.39
CA ASN A 9 18.63 -48.76 5.07
C ASN A 9 19.34 -47.67 5.88
N LEU A 10 18.54 -46.65 6.24
CA LEU A 10 18.70 -45.60 7.28
C LEU A 10 19.01 -46.14 8.70
N PRO A 11 19.48 -45.26 9.62
CA PRO A 11 18.58 -44.71 10.67
C PRO A 11 18.75 -43.18 10.87
N ILE A 12 17.67 -42.38 10.88
CA ILE A 12 16.86 -41.87 12.02
C ILE A 12 17.52 -40.79 12.93
N SER A 13 16.97 -39.58 12.77
CA SER A 13 16.58 -38.50 13.72
C SER A 13 17.51 -37.96 14.80
N HIS A 14 17.73 -36.63 14.74
CA HIS A 14 17.58 -35.74 15.90
C HIS A 14 16.80 -34.46 15.55
N LYS A 15 15.92 -34.08 16.48
CA LYS A 15 14.83 -33.10 16.44
C LYS A 15 15.31 -31.66 16.68
N LEU A 16 14.71 -30.67 16.02
CA LEU A 16 14.54 -29.27 16.46
C LEU A 16 13.21 -28.75 15.89
N SER A 17 12.11 -28.79 16.66
CA SER A 17 11.54 -27.66 17.43
C SER A 17 10.91 -26.55 16.58
N THR A 18 9.69 -26.78 16.10
CA THR A 18 8.74 -25.76 15.63
C THR A 18 7.73 -25.47 16.73
N LYS A 19 7.71 -24.23 17.25
CA LYS A 19 6.63 -23.73 18.13
C LYS A 19 5.68 -22.87 17.29
N SER A 20 4.47 -23.36 17.10
CA SER A 20 3.28 -22.57 16.70
C SER A 20 2.39 -22.37 17.94
N PRO A 21 1.87 -21.17 18.22
CA PRO A 21 0.90 -21.02 19.31
C PRO A 21 -0.51 -21.40 18.83
N ILE A 22 -1.09 -22.39 19.51
CA ILE A 22 -2.51 -22.73 19.47
C ILE A 22 -3.17 -21.95 20.61
N PHE A 23 -4.12 -21.07 20.28
CA PHE A 23 -4.99 -20.44 21.27
C PHE A 23 -6.09 -21.42 21.69
N TYR A 24 -6.08 -21.78 22.97
CA TYR A 24 -7.11 -22.61 23.58
C TYR A 24 -8.35 -21.78 23.91
N TYR A 25 -9.49 -22.18 23.34
CA TYR A 25 -10.83 -21.81 23.78
C TYR A 25 -11.08 -22.45 25.15
N SER A 26 -11.36 -21.64 26.18
CA SER A 26 -11.86 -22.11 27.47
C SER A 26 -13.34 -21.78 27.59
N SER A 27 -14.15 -22.82 27.44
CA SER A 27 -15.56 -22.84 27.77
C SER A 27 -15.70 -23.45 29.15
N ASN A 28 -16.27 -22.73 30.12
CA ASN A 28 -16.83 -23.34 31.32
C ASN A 28 -18.14 -22.66 31.67
N SER A 29 -19.20 -23.48 31.79
CA SER A 29 -20.56 -23.07 32.09
C SER A 29 -21.05 -23.70 33.40
N THR A 30 -21.96 -22.96 34.06
CA THR A 30 -23.00 -23.37 35.03
C THR A 30 -22.59 -23.56 36.51
N LEU A 31 -23.39 -23.25 37.55
CA LEU A 31 -24.80 -22.79 37.71
C LEU A 31 -25.06 -22.24 39.15
N ASN A 32 -26.27 -21.64 39.34
CA ASN A 32 -27.06 -21.34 40.58
C ASN A 32 -26.89 -19.96 41.26
N CYS A 33 -27.93 -19.21 41.72
CA CYS A 33 -29.36 -19.45 41.99
C CYS A 33 -30.23 -18.16 41.90
N ARG A 34 -31.44 -18.33 41.34
CA ARG A 34 -32.77 -17.69 41.51
C ARG A 34 -33.02 -16.28 42.14
N ALA A 35 -33.61 -15.43 41.29
CA ALA A 35 -34.80 -14.53 41.38
C ALA A 35 -35.00 -13.49 42.50
N HIS A 36 -35.20 -12.22 42.09
CA HIS A 36 -36.33 -11.38 42.48
C HIS A 36 -36.67 -10.38 41.35
N SER A 37 -37.96 -10.22 41.09
CA SER A 37 -38.61 -9.46 40.02
C SER A 37 -39.06 -8.08 40.48
N ILE A 38 -38.78 -6.99 39.74
CA ILE A 38 -39.60 -5.78 39.67
C ILE A 38 -39.58 -5.20 38.24
N SER A 39 -40.77 -4.76 37.82
CA SER A 39 -41.26 -4.22 36.55
C SER A 39 -40.64 -2.89 36.08
N SER A 40 -40.82 -2.64 34.77
CA SER A 40 -40.98 -1.35 34.05
C SER A 40 -39.72 -0.48 33.88
N HIS A 41 -39.34 0.06 32.72
CA HIS A 41 -40.08 0.53 31.55
C HIS A 41 -39.28 0.33 30.25
N GLU A 42 -39.99 0.38 29.13
CA GLU A 42 -39.46 0.67 27.78
C GLU A 42 -38.40 1.78 27.79
N ALA A 43 -37.27 1.48 27.17
CA ALA A 43 -36.69 2.34 26.13
C ALA A 43 -35.71 1.48 25.34
N THR A 44 -36.18 0.93 24.21
CA THR A 44 -35.30 0.50 23.13
C THR A 44 -34.65 1.77 22.56
N GLN A 45 -33.65 2.29 23.25
CA GLN A 45 -32.71 3.22 22.65
C GLN A 45 -31.86 2.38 21.71
N THR A 46 -32.32 2.28 20.46
CA THR A 46 -31.40 2.10 19.34
C THR A 46 -30.48 3.32 19.37
N SER A 47 -29.41 3.21 20.18
CA SER A 47 -28.25 4.08 20.08
C SER A 47 -27.75 3.89 18.66
N SER A 48 -28.16 4.78 17.76
CA SER A 48 -27.47 5.02 16.51
C SER A 48 -26.13 5.64 16.90
N HIS A 49 -25.21 4.79 17.36
CA HIS A 49 -23.81 5.18 17.41
C HIS A 49 -23.47 5.72 16.02
N PRO A 50 -22.94 6.93 15.88
CA PRO A 50 -22.49 7.40 14.58
C PRO A 50 -21.56 6.34 14.04
N THR A 51 -21.85 5.83 12.84
CA THR A 51 -21.03 4.82 12.21
C THR A 51 -19.64 5.41 12.03
N ASN A 52 -18.71 5.05 12.92
CA ASN A 52 -17.32 5.52 12.92
C ASN A 52 -16.49 4.84 11.82
N LEU A 53 -17.17 4.40 10.76
CA LEU A 53 -16.62 3.61 9.69
C LEU A 53 -16.95 4.29 8.37
N PHE A 54 -15.93 4.41 7.53
CA PHE A 54 -16.02 5.06 6.23
C PHE A 54 -15.62 4.08 5.13
N ASN A 55 -16.29 4.17 3.99
CA ASN A 55 -15.80 3.61 2.74
C ASN A 55 -15.05 4.70 2.00
N ILE A 56 -13.79 4.43 1.70
CA ILE A 56 -12.89 5.34 0.99
C ILE A 56 -12.60 4.73 -0.38
N LYS A 57 -12.77 5.52 -1.44
CA LYS A 57 -12.33 5.17 -2.79
C LYS A 57 -11.18 6.07 -3.18
N PHE A 58 -10.20 5.50 -3.85
CA PHE A 58 -9.03 6.17 -4.38
C PHE A 58 -8.95 5.92 -5.89
N GLN A 59 -8.64 6.95 -6.65
CA GLN A 59 -8.41 6.88 -8.09
C GLN A 59 -7.18 7.70 -8.43
N THR A 60 -6.31 7.17 -9.27
CA THR A 60 -5.18 7.93 -9.81
C THR A 60 -5.61 8.63 -11.10
N LEU A 61 -5.00 9.79 -11.36
CA LEU A 61 -5.31 10.65 -12.50
C LEU A 61 -4.13 10.71 -13.47
N GLU A 62 -4.26 11.49 -14.54
CA GLU A 62 -3.14 11.95 -15.36
C GLU A 62 -2.24 12.95 -14.59
N ASP A 63 -1.29 13.57 -15.28
CA ASP A 63 -0.41 14.61 -14.72
C ASP A 63 0.36 14.16 -13.47
N CYS A 64 0.75 12.88 -13.43
CA CYS A 64 1.67 12.36 -12.43
C CYS A 64 3.11 12.49 -12.93
N LYS A 65 4.05 12.48 -11.99
CA LYS A 65 5.49 12.41 -12.30
C LYS A 65 6.17 11.38 -11.44
N LEU A 66 7.19 10.76 -12.01
CA LEU A 66 8.09 9.87 -11.30
C LEU A 66 9.51 10.31 -11.62
N GLY A 67 10.45 10.01 -10.74
CA GLY A 67 11.85 10.17 -11.11
C GLY A 67 12.79 9.52 -10.12
N ILE A 68 14.02 9.27 -10.56
CA ILE A 68 15.03 8.50 -9.84
C ILE A 68 16.44 9.04 -10.10
N GLY A 69 17.22 9.17 -9.04
CA GLY A 69 18.57 9.72 -9.05
C GLY A 69 18.65 11.05 -9.76
N SER A 70 19.62 11.19 -10.66
CA SER A 70 19.82 12.38 -11.49
C SER A 70 19.07 12.35 -12.82
N TYR A 71 18.26 11.32 -13.09
CA TYR A 71 17.48 11.27 -14.32
C TYR A 71 16.43 12.40 -14.34
N PRO A 72 16.15 13.00 -15.52
CA PRO A 72 14.97 13.83 -15.68
C PRO A 72 13.71 13.12 -15.23
N ASP A 73 12.71 13.88 -14.80
CA ASP A 73 11.44 13.30 -14.39
C ASP A 73 10.70 12.70 -15.59
N PHE A 74 10.01 11.59 -15.32
CA PHE A 74 9.11 10.91 -16.21
C PHE A 74 7.71 11.47 -16.01
N GLU A 75 7.07 11.91 -17.10
CA GLU A 75 5.63 12.18 -17.08
C GLU A 75 4.90 10.83 -17.06
N TYR A 76 3.86 10.73 -16.24
CA TYR A 76 3.14 9.50 -16.01
C TYR A 76 1.63 9.75 -16.04
N ASP A 77 0.96 9.12 -16.98
CA ASP A 77 -0.49 8.97 -16.99
C ASP A 77 -0.85 7.75 -16.14
N ALA A 78 -1.27 8.02 -14.91
CA ALA A 78 -1.70 6.99 -13.98
C ALA A 78 -3.22 6.74 -14.06
N ASN A 79 -3.94 7.27 -15.06
CA ASN A 79 -5.38 7.02 -15.16
C ASN A 79 -5.72 5.52 -15.15
N GLY A 80 -6.83 5.20 -14.49
CA GLY A 80 -7.33 3.82 -14.35
C GLY A 80 -6.80 3.07 -13.13
N GLY A 81 -5.86 3.65 -12.37
CA GLY A 81 -5.54 3.13 -11.04
C GLY A 81 -6.68 3.39 -10.05
N ILE A 82 -6.91 2.40 -9.20
CA ILE A 82 -8.05 2.36 -8.28
C ILE A 82 -7.64 1.74 -6.94
N GLY A 83 -8.31 2.16 -5.86
CA GLY A 83 -8.17 1.57 -4.54
C GLY A 83 -9.44 1.70 -3.73
N SER A 84 -9.65 0.79 -2.79
CA SER A 84 -10.73 0.85 -1.82
C SER A 84 -10.17 0.67 -0.41
N ALA A 85 -10.64 1.47 0.54
CA ALA A 85 -10.19 1.45 1.92
C ALA A 85 -11.37 1.49 2.89
N THR A 86 -11.13 0.93 4.07
CA THR A 86 -11.97 1.21 5.25
C THR A 86 -11.34 2.34 6.03
N GLY A 87 -12.11 3.37 6.34
CA GLY A 87 -11.72 4.48 7.19
C GLY A 87 -12.28 4.35 8.60
N LYS A 88 -11.52 4.76 9.61
CA LYS A 88 -12.00 4.96 10.99
C LYS A 88 -11.47 6.27 11.54
N PHE A 89 -12.20 6.90 12.45
CA PHE A 89 -11.65 8.06 13.15
C PHE A 89 -10.39 7.67 13.94
N HIS A 90 -9.39 8.54 13.90
CA HIS A 90 -8.14 8.40 14.63
C HIS A 90 -8.08 9.43 15.77
N GLY A 91 -7.72 9.00 16.98
CA GLY A 91 -7.47 9.88 18.12
C GLY A 91 -8.69 10.26 18.97
N PHE A 92 -8.44 11.15 19.95
CA PHE A 92 -9.43 11.63 20.94
C PHE A 92 -10.31 12.78 20.44
N ASN A 93 -10.02 13.34 19.26
CA ASN A 93 -10.86 14.29 18.55
C ASN A 93 -11.52 13.58 17.35
N PRO A 94 -12.61 12.81 17.58
CA PRO A 94 -13.16 11.81 16.66
C PRO A 94 -13.94 12.41 15.48
N THR A 95 -13.61 13.61 14.99
CA THR A 95 -14.44 14.31 14.00
C THR A 95 -13.72 14.69 12.72
N GLU A 96 -12.38 14.71 12.69
CA GLU A 96 -11.67 15.34 11.57
C GLU A 96 -10.61 14.46 10.91
N GLU A 97 -9.96 13.55 11.65
CA GLU A 97 -8.90 12.71 11.10
C GLU A 97 -9.40 11.27 10.90
N ILE A 98 -9.38 10.82 9.64
CA ILE A 98 -9.73 9.46 9.26
C ILE A 98 -8.44 8.70 8.95
N PHE A 99 -8.22 7.58 9.63
CA PHE A 99 -7.21 6.61 9.24
C PHE A 99 -7.79 5.65 8.20
N ALA A 100 -7.24 5.70 6.98
CA ALA A 100 -7.61 4.86 5.85
C ALA A 100 -6.68 3.63 5.75
N LEU A 101 -7.27 2.45 5.69
CA LEU A 101 -6.56 1.19 5.42
C LEU A 101 -7.03 0.61 4.08
N PHE A 102 -6.17 0.64 3.06
CA PHE A 102 -6.51 0.15 1.73
C PHE A 102 -6.41 -1.37 1.62
N ASP A 103 -7.37 -1.94 0.90
CA ASP A 103 -7.38 -3.32 0.47
C ASP A 103 -6.38 -3.49 -0.67
N LEU A 104 -5.22 -4.10 -0.37
CA LEU A 104 -4.13 -4.30 -1.33
C LEU A 104 -4.50 -5.24 -2.48
N GLU A 105 -5.46 -6.14 -2.28
CA GLU A 105 -5.94 -7.02 -3.37
C GLU A 105 -6.79 -6.26 -4.39
N LYS A 106 -7.41 -5.16 -3.96
CA LYS A 106 -8.21 -4.27 -4.83
C LYS A 106 -7.46 -3.01 -5.25
N LEU A 107 -6.23 -2.82 -4.78
CA LEU A 107 -5.40 -1.68 -5.13
C LEU A 107 -4.67 -1.99 -6.44
N TYR A 108 -4.96 -1.21 -7.47
CA TYR A 108 -4.32 -1.27 -8.76
C TYR A 108 -3.67 0.07 -9.09
N ILE A 109 -2.40 0.03 -9.46
CA ILE A 109 -1.65 1.17 -9.99
C ILE A 109 -1.17 0.77 -11.39
N PRO A 110 -1.42 1.57 -12.44
CA PRO A 110 -1.01 1.22 -13.78
C PRO A 110 0.50 0.97 -13.86
N PRO A 111 0.96 0.05 -14.72
CA PRO A 111 2.38 -0.12 -14.96
C PRO A 111 2.94 1.04 -15.78
N LEU A 112 4.23 1.35 -15.62
CA LEU A 112 4.93 2.28 -16.51
C LEU A 112 5.27 1.53 -17.80
N THR A 113 4.78 2.06 -18.91
CA THR A 113 4.96 1.49 -20.25
C THR A 113 5.08 2.63 -21.27
N GLY A 114 5.34 2.28 -22.54
CA GLY A 114 5.24 3.24 -23.63
C GLY A 114 3.84 3.85 -23.82
N ALA A 115 2.78 3.28 -23.23
CA ALA A 115 1.44 3.88 -23.27
C ALA A 115 1.23 4.91 -22.15
N THR A 116 1.73 4.63 -20.95
CA THR A 116 1.45 5.39 -19.73
C THR A 116 2.55 6.39 -19.37
N THR A 117 3.76 6.29 -19.93
CA THR A 117 4.91 7.09 -19.46
C THR A 117 5.64 7.77 -20.61
N ARG A 118 6.10 9.01 -20.36
CA ARG A 118 6.97 9.76 -21.27
C ARG A 118 8.26 10.16 -20.55
N PHE A 119 9.39 9.92 -21.21
CA PHE A 119 10.71 10.39 -20.78
C PHE A 119 11.21 11.39 -21.82
N LEU A 120 11.43 12.65 -21.41
CA LEU A 120 11.79 13.74 -22.33
C LEU A 120 10.80 13.88 -23.50
N GLY A 121 9.49 13.71 -23.22
CA GLY A 121 8.42 13.79 -24.22
C GLY A 121 8.27 12.55 -25.12
N LEU A 122 9.15 11.56 -25.02
CA LEU A 122 9.09 10.33 -25.81
C LEU A 122 8.51 9.16 -25.01
N PRO A 123 7.76 8.23 -25.62
CA PRO A 123 7.35 7.01 -24.94
C PRO A 123 8.57 6.26 -24.39
N LEU A 124 8.37 5.53 -23.29
CA LEU A 124 9.40 4.60 -22.81
C LEU A 124 9.85 3.66 -23.94
N PRO A 125 11.14 3.24 -23.94
CA PRO A 125 11.68 2.32 -24.92
C PRO A 125 10.76 1.09 -25.13
N PRO A 126 10.60 0.62 -26.37
CA PRO A 126 9.79 -0.55 -26.64
C PRO A 126 10.15 -1.73 -25.75
N PHE A 127 9.11 -2.46 -25.31
CA PHE A 127 9.20 -3.63 -24.43
C PHE A 127 9.66 -3.37 -22.99
N LEU A 128 10.06 -2.13 -22.65
CA LEU A 128 10.32 -1.74 -21.27
C LEU A 128 8.99 -1.64 -20.52
N LYS A 129 8.92 -2.30 -19.38
CA LYS A 129 7.75 -2.29 -18.49
C LYS A 129 8.21 -2.29 -17.04
N ILE A 130 7.58 -1.44 -16.23
CA ILE A 130 7.74 -1.44 -14.78
C ILE A 130 6.38 -1.70 -14.14
N ASP A 131 6.19 -2.90 -13.57
CA ASP A 131 4.99 -3.22 -12.80
C ASP A 131 5.13 -2.71 -11.36
N ILE A 132 4.05 -2.16 -10.81
CA ILE A 132 4.01 -1.66 -9.43
C ILE A 132 3.13 -2.61 -8.61
N ALA A 133 3.72 -3.21 -7.57
CA ALA A 133 3.02 -4.13 -6.67
C ALA A 133 3.07 -3.59 -5.23
N PRO A 134 1.99 -2.93 -4.76
CA PRO A 134 1.90 -2.39 -3.41
C PRO A 134 1.96 -3.47 -2.31
N GLU A 135 2.69 -3.19 -1.24
CA GLU A 135 2.75 -3.97 0.00
C GLU A 135 2.14 -3.22 1.19
N ILE A 136 2.14 -1.89 1.17
CA ILE A 136 1.50 -1.02 2.16
C ILE A 136 0.88 0.17 1.44
N PHE A 137 -0.38 0.47 1.75
CA PHE A 137 -1.03 1.72 1.39
C PHE A 137 -2.07 2.06 2.46
N GLN A 138 -1.73 2.97 3.35
CA GLN A 138 -2.56 3.34 4.51
C GLN A 138 -2.12 4.67 5.09
N GLY A 139 -2.98 5.36 5.82
CA GLY A 139 -2.56 6.56 6.53
C GLY A 139 -3.72 7.50 6.86
N SER A 140 -3.42 8.76 7.14
CA SER A 140 -4.41 9.73 7.61
C SER A 140 -4.92 10.66 6.52
N ILE A 141 -6.19 11.02 6.65
CA ILE A 141 -6.86 12.05 5.86
C ILE A 141 -7.56 12.99 6.85
N ASN A 142 -7.10 14.23 6.90
CA ASN A 142 -7.72 15.28 7.70
C ASN A 142 -8.77 16.02 6.85
N ARG A 143 -10.05 15.84 7.20
CA ARG A 143 -11.18 16.37 6.43
C ARG A 143 -11.32 17.89 6.49
N ALA A 144 -10.89 18.50 7.59
CA ALA A 144 -11.02 19.95 7.78
C ALA A 144 -9.98 20.73 6.98
N SER A 145 -8.74 20.23 6.99
CA SER A 145 -7.61 20.88 6.32
C SER A 145 -7.36 20.39 4.90
N GLY A 146 -7.87 19.20 4.54
CA GLY A 146 -7.55 18.50 3.30
C GLY A 146 -6.18 17.80 3.31
N LYS A 147 -5.46 17.81 4.44
CA LYS A 147 -4.15 17.15 4.54
C LYS A 147 -4.29 15.64 4.40
N VAL A 148 -3.45 15.04 3.56
CA VAL A 148 -3.38 13.59 3.35
C VAL A 148 -1.95 13.12 3.58
N GLU A 149 -1.78 12.05 4.35
CA GLU A 149 -0.48 11.39 4.57
C GLU A 149 -0.67 9.87 4.49
N LEU A 150 -0.18 9.26 3.41
CA LEU A 150 -0.30 7.82 3.17
C LEU A 150 1.09 7.19 3.17
N GLN A 151 1.32 6.28 4.11
CA GLN A 151 2.45 5.35 4.02
C GLN A 151 2.26 4.49 2.77
N PHE A 152 3.25 4.49 1.90
CA PHE A 152 3.28 3.73 0.68
C PHE A 152 4.55 2.89 0.64
N ARG A 153 4.38 1.59 0.42
CA ARG A 153 5.48 0.67 0.14
C ARG A 153 5.10 -0.20 -1.04
N ALA A 154 5.96 -0.31 -2.03
CA ALA A 154 5.70 -1.13 -3.20
C ALA A 154 6.99 -1.69 -3.81
N LYS A 155 6.83 -2.82 -4.49
CA LYS A 155 7.82 -3.41 -5.38
C LYS A 155 7.65 -2.86 -6.79
N PHE A 156 8.72 -2.35 -7.36
CA PHE A 156 8.79 -1.90 -8.75
C PHE A 156 9.56 -2.94 -9.56
N TRP A 157 8.85 -3.71 -10.39
CA TRP A 157 9.39 -4.81 -11.17
C TRP A 157 9.79 -4.35 -12.56
N PHE A 158 11.09 -4.17 -12.77
CA PHE A 158 11.63 -3.79 -14.08
C PHE A 158 11.77 -5.00 -15.01
N SER A 159 11.30 -4.87 -16.24
CA SER A 159 11.50 -5.86 -17.30
C SER A 159 11.67 -5.21 -18.67
N THR A 160 12.45 -5.85 -19.54
CA THR A 160 12.61 -5.47 -20.94
C THR A 160 12.39 -6.70 -21.81
N GLY A 161 11.23 -6.77 -22.47
CA GLY A 161 10.82 -7.91 -23.30
C GLY A 161 10.88 -9.24 -22.54
N MET A 162 11.27 -10.31 -23.24
CA MET A 162 11.44 -11.64 -22.64
C MET A 162 12.87 -11.90 -22.15
N ILE A 163 13.80 -10.98 -22.42
CA ILE A 163 15.24 -11.19 -22.28
C ILE A 163 15.80 -10.75 -20.93
N TYR A 164 15.13 -9.82 -20.25
CA TYR A 164 15.64 -9.24 -19.01
C TYR A 164 14.53 -8.94 -18.01
N ARG A 165 14.75 -9.35 -16.76
CA ARG A 165 13.93 -9.05 -15.59
C ARG A 165 14.86 -8.86 -14.39
N ALA A 166 14.81 -7.68 -13.79
CA ALA A 166 15.56 -7.41 -12.57
C ALA A 166 14.78 -7.87 -11.33
N PRO A 167 15.45 -8.15 -10.20
CA PRO A 167 14.80 -8.13 -8.89
C PRO A 167 14.06 -6.80 -8.67
N PRO A 168 12.99 -6.77 -7.83
CA PRO A 168 12.19 -5.58 -7.66
C PRO A 168 12.96 -4.52 -6.88
N LEU A 169 12.82 -3.26 -7.29
CA LEU A 169 13.21 -2.13 -6.47
C LEU A 169 12.15 -1.92 -5.38
N MET A 170 12.56 -1.95 -4.13
CA MET A 170 11.66 -1.63 -3.01
C MET A 170 11.65 -0.13 -2.80
N VAL A 171 10.47 0.47 -2.81
CA VAL A 171 10.27 1.89 -2.50
C VAL A 171 9.35 2.00 -1.30
N GLU A 172 9.79 2.70 -0.26
CA GLU A 172 8.99 3.01 0.93
C GLU A 172 9.05 4.52 1.20
N THR A 173 7.89 5.17 1.27
CA THR A 173 7.75 6.61 1.48
C THR A 173 6.44 6.96 2.18
N ILE A 174 6.30 8.25 2.55
CA ILE A 174 5.01 8.85 2.87
C ILE A 174 4.61 9.71 1.67
N LEU A 175 3.53 9.32 1.00
CA LEU A 175 2.85 10.14 0.01
C LEU A 175 2.00 11.19 0.75
N THR A 176 2.45 12.44 0.72
CA THR A 176 1.84 13.55 1.46
C THR A 176 1.28 14.62 0.52
N SER A 177 0.17 15.26 0.90
CA SER A 177 -0.31 16.47 0.22
C SER A 177 0.49 17.73 0.56
N GLU A 178 1.47 17.62 1.46
CA GLU A 178 2.37 18.70 1.83
C GLU A 178 3.68 18.65 1.03
N GLU A 179 4.74 19.25 1.56
CA GLU A 179 6.07 19.16 0.99
C GLU A 179 6.78 17.86 1.39
N SER A 180 7.47 17.24 0.45
CA SER A 180 8.38 16.11 0.70
C SER A 180 9.77 16.44 0.14
N LYS A 181 10.80 16.25 0.96
CA LYS A 181 12.17 16.70 0.70
C LYS A 181 13.19 15.60 1.02
N GLY A 182 14.01 15.28 0.04
CA GLY A 182 15.28 14.56 0.20
C GLY A 182 16.47 15.49 -0.02
N SER A 183 17.65 14.90 -0.13
CA SER A 183 18.92 15.58 -0.39
C SER A 183 19.11 15.99 -1.86
N LEU A 184 18.53 15.23 -2.78
CA LEU A 184 18.62 15.43 -4.23
C LEU A 184 17.27 15.85 -4.83
N ARG A 185 16.17 15.28 -4.33
CA ARG A 185 14.83 15.49 -4.88
C ARG A 185 13.89 16.11 -3.86
N SER A 186 12.97 16.93 -4.32
CA SER A 186 11.89 17.49 -3.50
C SER A 186 10.67 17.80 -4.35
N GLY A 187 9.49 17.76 -3.76
CA GLY A 187 8.28 18.23 -4.42
C GLY A 187 7.23 18.67 -3.42
N LYS A 188 6.14 19.24 -3.95
CA LYS A 188 5.05 19.80 -3.14
C LYS A 188 3.71 19.30 -3.64
N GLY A 189 2.99 18.64 -2.75
CA GLY A 189 1.63 18.18 -2.98
C GLY A 189 0.62 19.32 -2.97
N GLU A 190 -0.63 18.93 -3.18
CA GLU A 190 -1.82 19.76 -3.08
C GLU A 190 -2.84 19.03 -2.22
N ARG A 191 -3.38 19.73 -1.22
CA ARG A 191 -4.38 19.20 -0.29
C ARG A 191 -5.65 18.81 -1.03
N LEU A 192 -6.37 17.87 -0.42
CA LEU A 192 -7.67 17.42 -0.86
C LEU A 192 -8.65 18.59 -0.96
N ASP A 193 -9.18 18.81 -2.16
CA ASP A 193 -10.20 19.83 -2.43
C ASP A 193 -11.62 19.31 -2.18
N LYS A 194 -12.63 20.12 -2.53
CA LYS A 194 -14.05 19.80 -2.30
C LYS A 194 -14.56 18.72 -3.26
N GLU A 195 -13.93 18.61 -4.42
CA GLU A 195 -14.17 17.61 -5.44
C GLU A 195 -13.43 16.30 -5.14
N GLY A 196 -12.61 16.28 -4.08
CA GLY A 196 -11.83 15.14 -3.64
C GLY A 196 -10.52 14.97 -4.41
N LYS A 197 -10.08 15.95 -5.20
CA LYS A 197 -8.78 15.89 -5.90
C LYS A 197 -7.65 16.35 -4.99
N CYS A 198 -6.49 15.73 -5.14
CA CYS A 198 -5.26 16.12 -4.45
C CYS A 198 -4.04 15.74 -5.32
N ARG A 199 -2.88 16.32 -4.99
CA ARG A 199 -1.58 15.82 -5.47
C ARG A 199 -0.78 15.34 -4.27
N LEU A 200 -0.40 14.07 -4.27
CA LEU A 200 0.44 13.49 -3.22
C LEU A 200 1.88 13.43 -3.71
N VAL A 201 2.83 13.80 -2.86
CA VAL A 201 4.26 13.73 -3.18
C VAL A 201 4.99 12.88 -2.14
N GLY A 202 5.94 12.07 -2.59
CA GLY A 202 6.81 11.30 -1.70
C GLY A 202 8.21 11.18 -2.27
N VAL A 203 9.22 11.40 -1.43
CA VAL A 203 10.63 11.15 -1.73
C VAL A 203 11.08 9.93 -0.93
N ALA A 204 11.89 9.07 -1.53
CA ALA A 204 12.46 7.89 -0.89
C ALA A 204 13.84 7.57 -1.41
N THR A 205 14.65 6.90 -0.59
CA THR A 205 15.90 6.27 -1.04
C THR A 205 15.60 4.85 -1.51
N VAL A 206 16.15 4.47 -2.65
CA VAL A 206 16.10 3.13 -3.22
C VAL A 206 17.46 2.48 -3.03
N ASP A 207 17.48 1.36 -2.32
CA ASP A 207 18.70 0.60 -2.05
C ASP A 207 19.14 -0.24 -3.27
N PRO A 208 20.43 -0.60 -3.37
CA PRO A 208 20.90 -1.56 -4.36
C PRO A 208 20.21 -2.91 -4.22
N ILE A 209 20.03 -3.58 -5.36
CA ILE A 209 19.47 -4.93 -5.45
C ILE A 209 20.54 -5.93 -5.91
N ASP A 210 20.21 -7.23 -5.93
CA ASP A 210 21.08 -8.28 -6.49
C ASP A 210 21.09 -8.26 -8.03
N ASP A 211 21.45 -7.10 -8.60
CA ASP A 211 21.60 -6.88 -10.04
C ASP A 211 22.56 -5.71 -10.31
N VAL A 212 23.78 -6.05 -10.72
CA VAL A 212 24.85 -5.06 -10.99
C VAL A 212 24.50 -4.13 -12.15
N ILE A 213 23.78 -4.63 -13.17
CA ILE A 213 23.40 -3.83 -14.34
C ILE A 213 22.40 -2.76 -13.90
N MET A 214 21.37 -3.16 -13.15
CA MET A 214 20.35 -2.23 -12.67
C MET A 214 20.92 -1.22 -11.66
N ASN A 215 21.75 -1.68 -10.73
CA ASN A 215 22.42 -0.81 -9.77
C ASN A 215 23.27 0.25 -10.46
N SER A 216 24.03 -0.13 -11.49
CA SER A 216 24.84 0.79 -12.27
C SER A 216 23.98 1.75 -13.10
N PHE A 217 22.97 1.21 -13.80
CA PHE A 217 22.07 1.99 -14.65
C PHE A 217 21.34 3.08 -13.88
N LEU A 218 20.80 2.77 -12.70
CA LEU A 218 20.09 3.72 -11.85
C LEU A 218 20.99 4.45 -10.85
N SER A 219 22.29 4.10 -10.80
CA SER A 219 23.25 4.61 -9.81
C SER A 219 22.79 4.42 -8.36
N LEU A 220 22.36 3.19 -8.01
CA LEU A 220 21.87 2.85 -6.67
C LEU A 220 23.02 2.76 -5.64
N PRO A 221 22.80 3.15 -4.37
CA PRO A 221 21.58 3.72 -3.82
C PRO A 221 21.30 5.13 -4.36
N THR A 222 20.03 5.48 -4.53
CA THR A 222 19.67 6.81 -5.04
C THR A 222 18.30 7.26 -4.55
N GLU A 223 18.01 8.55 -4.64
CA GLU A 223 16.69 9.08 -4.30
C GLU A 223 15.71 8.97 -5.47
N CYS A 224 14.48 8.62 -5.19
CA CYS A 224 13.36 8.69 -6.11
C CYS A 224 12.29 9.64 -5.57
N ILE A 225 11.47 10.16 -6.48
CA ILE A 225 10.30 10.98 -6.17
C ILE A 225 9.09 10.45 -6.93
N ALA A 226 7.93 10.53 -6.30
CA ALA A 226 6.64 10.37 -6.94
C ALA A 226 5.78 11.60 -6.68
N GLU A 227 5.20 12.16 -7.73
CA GLU A 227 4.10 13.12 -7.68
C GLU A 227 2.87 12.44 -8.27
N LEU A 228 1.86 12.20 -7.44
CA LEU A 228 0.68 11.40 -7.75
C LEU A 228 -0.56 12.28 -7.66
N SER A 229 -1.10 12.66 -8.81
CA SER A 229 -2.42 13.27 -8.92
C SER A 229 -3.48 12.19 -8.68
N ALA A 230 -4.39 12.45 -7.75
CA ALA A 230 -5.38 11.47 -7.32
C ALA A 230 -6.70 12.11 -6.95
N GLN A 231 -7.74 11.27 -6.88
CA GLN A 231 -9.05 11.61 -6.36
C GLN A 231 -9.45 10.64 -5.25
N ILE A 232 -9.90 11.18 -4.12
CA ILE A 232 -10.27 10.45 -2.91
C ILE A 232 -11.73 10.79 -2.56
N PHE A 233 -12.57 9.76 -2.49
CA PHE A 233 -13.96 9.88 -2.09
C PHE A 233 -14.18 9.21 -0.74
N ILE A 234 -14.79 9.92 0.20
CA ILE A 234 -15.07 9.44 1.55
C ILE A 234 -16.58 9.40 1.74
N THR A 235 -17.11 8.22 2.04
CA THR A 235 -18.54 8.00 2.31
C THR A 235 -18.71 7.28 3.63
N THR A 236 -19.75 7.60 4.39
CA THR A 236 -20.07 6.86 5.63
C THR A 236 -20.47 5.43 5.27
N ALA A 237 -19.98 4.45 6.02
CA ALA A 237 -20.48 3.08 5.89
C ALA A 237 -21.91 3.00 6.46
N GLY A 238 -22.82 2.43 5.68
CA GLY A 238 -24.20 2.15 6.10
C GLY A 238 -24.31 0.89 6.93
#